data_AF-A0A2C9T1U7-F1
#
_entry.id   AF-A0A2C9T1U7-F1
#
_cell.length_a   1.000
_cell.length_b   1.000
_cell.length_c   1.000
_cell.angle_alpha   90.00
_cell.angle_beta   90.00
_cell.angle_gamma   90.00
#
_symmetry.space_group_name_H-M   'P 1'
#
loop_
_entity.id
_entity.type
_entity.pdbx_description
1 polymer ?
#
loop_
_entity_poly.entity_id
_entity_poly.type
_entity_poly.pdbx_seq_one_letter_code
_entity_poly.pdbx_strand_id
1 'polypeptide(L)'
;MNVDPIALRALAATCQGWSAQLAATSAPGSSAIASQASAAALAAVHADTRLASASFSARMQSTAAKVVARCAEYSSNDEASASRLTTLAADL
;
A
#
# COMPACT_ATOMS: atom_id res chain seq x y z
N MET A 1 20.80 9.92 7.04
CA MET A 1 19.80 8.84 6.95
C MET A 1 19.51 8.66 5.46
N ASN A 2 20.04 7.61 4.84
CA ASN A 2 20.00 7.44 3.38
C ASN A 2 18.75 6.62 3.04
N VAL A 3 17.81 7.19 2.30
CA VAL A 3 16.55 6.52 1.91
C VAL A 3 16.78 5.87 0.56
N ASP A 4 16.80 4.53 0.51
CA ASP A 4 17.00 3.80 -0.74
C ASP A 4 15.69 3.75 -1.56
N PRO A 5 15.62 4.42 -2.73
CA PRO A 5 14.44 4.43 -3.57
C PRO A 5 14.09 3.05 -4.16
N ILE A 6 15.07 2.13 -4.28
CA ILE A 6 14.83 0.75 -4.72
C ILE A 6 14.08 -0.01 -3.64
N ALA A 7 14.53 0.08 -2.38
CA ALA A 7 13.87 -0.54 -1.24
C ALA A 7 12.42 -0.04 -1.06
N LEU A 8 12.19 1.26 -1.29
CA LEU A 8 10.84 1.85 -1.24
C LEU A 8 9.92 1.35 -2.35
N ARG A 9 10.42 1.19 -3.58
CA ARG A 9 9.65 0.58 -4.68
C ARG A 9 9.33 -0.89 -4.42
N ALA A 10 10.26 -1.65 -3.86
CA ALA A 10 10.04 -3.05 -3.48
C ALA A 10 8.95 -3.19 -2.40
N LEU A 11 8.94 -2.27 -1.42
CA LEU A 11 7.89 -2.23 -0.40
C LEU A 11 6.52 -1.90 -1.00
N ALA A 12 6.45 -0.93 -1.93
CA ALA A 12 5.20 -0.60 -2.62
C ALA A 12 4.64 -1.78 -3.42
N ALA A 13 5.50 -2.51 -4.15
CA ALA A 13 5.11 -3.71 -4.88
C ALA A 13 4.61 -4.83 -3.94
N THR A 14 5.25 -4.98 -2.77
CA THR A 14 4.83 -5.94 -1.74
C THR A 14 3.44 -5.59 -1.20
N CYS A 15 3.18 -4.32 -0.88
CA CYS A 15 1.86 -3.86 -0.43
C CYS A 15 0.76 -4.08 -1.49
N GLN A 16 1.08 -3.88 -2.78
CA GLN A 16 0.16 -4.19 -3.88
C GLN A 16 -0.12 -5.70 -3.98
N GLY A 17 0.91 -6.54 -3.84
CA GLY A 17 0.77 -8.00 -3.82
C GLY A 17 -0.13 -8.50 -2.70
N TRP A 18 0.06 -7.98 -1.48
CA TRP A 18 -0.82 -8.30 -0.34
C TRP A 18 -2.25 -7.82 -0.55
N SER A 19 -2.46 -6.64 -1.16
CA SER A 19 -3.79 -6.13 -1.51
C SER A 19 -4.50 -7.07 -2.49
N ALA A 20 -3.79 -7.54 -3.52
CA ALA A 20 -4.35 -8.45 -4.52
C ALA A 20 -4.65 -9.84 -3.94
N GLN A 21 -3.77 -10.39 -3.10
CA GLN A 21 -4.03 -11.66 -2.42
C GLN A 21 -5.25 -11.58 -1.50
N LEU A 22 -5.39 -10.48 -0.77
CA LEU A 22 -6.53 -10.26 0.11
C LEU A 22 -7.85 -10.10 -0.67
N ALA A 23 -7.81 -9.46 -1.84
CA ALA A 23 -8.96 -9.40 -2.73
C ALA A 23 -9.36 -10.80 -3.21
N ALA A 24 -8.40 -11.66 -3.53
CA ALA A 24 -8.63 -13.03 -3.97
C ALA A 24 -9.15 -13.97 -2.87
N THR A 25 -8.84 -13.71 -1.60
CA THR A 25 -9.32 -14.51 -0.45
C THR A 25 -10.68 -14.07 0.09
N SER A 26 -11.33 -13.08 -0.53
CA SER A 26 -12.70 -12.66 -0.20
C SER A 26 -13.64 -13.88 -0.20
N ALA A 27 -14.21 -14.19 0.96
CA ALA A 27 -15.01 -15.40 1.15
C ALA A 27 -16.18 -15.49 0.15
N PRO A 28 -16.52 -16.69 -0.34
CA PRO A 28 -17.67 -16.89 -1.21
C PRO A 28 -18.94 -16.36 -0.52
N GLY A 29 -19.77 -15.65 -1.29
CA GLY A 29 -21.04 -15.09 -0.80
C GLY A 29 -21.85 -16.19 -0.12
N SER A 30 -22.00 -16.09 1.19
CA SER A 30 -22.75 -17.08 1.97
C SER A 30 -24.21 -17.02 1.54
N SER A 31 -24.67 -18.05 0.82
CA SER A 31 -26.09 -18.30 0.57
C SER A 31 -26.70 -18.89 1.86
N ALA A 32 -26.71 -18.09 2.92
CA ALA A 32 -27.29 -18.50 4.20
C ALA A 32 -28.81 -18.51 4.08
N ILE A 33 -29.42 -19.69 4.12
CA ILE A 33 -30.84 -19.83 4.40
C ILE A 33 -31.06 -19.30 5.83
N ALA A 34 -31.82 -18.22 5.95
CA ALA A 34 -31.95 -17.38 7.15
C ALA A 34 -32.54 -18.08 8.41
N SER A 35 -32.79 -19.39 8.37
CA SER A 35 -33.41 -20.15 9.45
C SER A 35 -32.44 -20.73 10.49
N GLN A 36 -31.11 -20.62 10.29
CA GLN A 36 -30.11 -21.07 11.27
C GLN A 36 -29.30 -19.90 11.83
N ALA A 37 -29.32 -19.72 13.16
CA ALA A 37 -28.58 -18.69 13.87
C ALA A 37 -27.07 -18.71 13.59
N SER A 38 -26.51 -19.91 13.35
CA SER A 38 -25.13 -20.11 12.92
C SER A 38 -24.83 -19.54 11.53
N ALA A 39 -25.80 -19.58 10.61
CA ALA A 39 -25.64 -19.01 9.26
C ALA A 39 -25.66 -17.47 9.29
N ALA A 40 -26.49 -16.88 10.17
CA ALA A 40 -26.48 -15.43 10.43
C ALA A 40 -25.17 -14.97 11.09
N ALA A 41 -24.65 -15.73 12.07
CA ALA A 41 -23.36 -15.45 12.69
C ALA A 41 -22.21 -15.54 11.67
N LEU A 42 -22.20 -16.55 10.80
CA LEU A 42 -21.22 -16.69 9.73
C LEU A 42 -21.29 -15.53 8.73
N ALA A 43 -22.51 -15.10 8.35
CA ALA A 43 -22.70 -13.95 7.46
C ALA A 43 -22.16 -12.65 8.08
N ALA A 44 -22.35 -12.44 9.39
CA ALA A 44 -21.79 -11.30 10.10
C ALA A 44 -20.25 -11.33 10.11
N VAL A 45 -19.64 -12.48 10.44
CA VAL A 45 -18.17 -12.64 10.39
C VAL A 45 -17.62 -12.40 8.98
N HIS A 46 -18.30 -12.88 7.94
CA HIS A 46 -17.92 -12.61 6.55
C HIS A 46 -18.06 -11.13 6.18
N ALA A 47 -19.04 -10.40 6.74
CA ALA A 47 -19.19 -8.97 6.53
C ALA A 47 -18.04 -8.20 7.22
N ASP A 48 -17.72 -8.53 8.46
CA ASP A 48 -16.63 -7.92 9.21
C ASP A 48 -15.27 -8.18 8.55
N THR A 49 -15.04 -9.41 8.08
CA THR A 49 -13.81 -9.78 7.38
C THR A 49 -13.67 -9.00 6.07
N ARG A 50 -14.75 -8.80 5.32
CA ARG A 50 -14.74 -7.96 4.10
C ARG A 50 -14.43 -6.50 4.42
N LEU A 51 -15.02 -5.94 5.48
CA LEU A 51 -14.78 -4.57 5.90
C LEU A 51 -13.32 -4.36 6.34
N ALA A 52 -12.81 -5.28 7.18
CA ALA A 52 -11.42 -5.25 7.64
C ALA A 52 -10.45 -5.37 6.46
N SER A 53 -10.75 -6.26 5.51
CA SER A 53 -9.94 -6.45 4.31
C SER A 53 -9.91 -5.19 3.44
N ALA A 54 -11.06 -4.56 3.21
CA ALA A 54 -11.14 -3.31 2.46
C ALA A 54 -10.34 -2.18 3.13
N SER A 55 -10.45 -2.04 4.45
CA SER A 55 -9.70 -1.05 5.23
C SER A 55 -8.19 -1.29 5.17
N PHE A 56 -7.75 -2.54 5.31
CA PHE A 56 -6.34 -2.89 5.20
C PHE A 56 -5.79 -2.61 3.79
N SER A 57 -6.55 -2.98 2.75
CA SER A 57 -6.20 -2.69 1.36
C SER A 57 -6.05 -1.18 1.11
N ALA A 58 -6.99 -0.37 1.59
CA ALA A 58 -6.93 1.09 1.47
C ALA A 58 -5.71 1.69 2.20
N ARG A 59 -5.38 1.17 3.40
CA ARG A 59 -4.17 1.60 4.14
C ARG A 59 -2.89 1.26 3.39
N MET A 60 -2.81 0.08 2.79
CA MET A 60 -1.66 -0.32 1.97
C MET A 60 -1.51 0.57 0.74
N GLN A 61 -2.59 0.84 0.02
CA GLN A 61 -2.57 1.73 -1.16
C GLN A 61 -2.15 3.15 -0.77
N SER A 62 -2.68 3.70 0.33
CA SER A 62 -2.28 5.03 0.82
C SER A 62 -0.79 5.07 1.22
N THR A 63 -0.30 4.01 1.87
CA THR A 63 1.12 3.91 2.24
C THR A 63 2.00 3.85 1.00
N ALA A 64 1.66 3.01 0.02
CA ALA A 64 2.38 2.94 -1.25
C ALA A 64 2.40 4.29 -1.98
N ALA A 65 1.29 5.01 -2.03
CA ALA A 65 1.21 6.34 -2.64
C ALA A 65 2.14 7.35 -1.94
N LYS A 66 2.15 7.37 -0.60
CA LYS A 66 3.05 8.23 0.19
C LYS A 66 4.51 7.88 -0.06
N VAL A 67 4.83 6.60 -0.13
CA VAL A 67 6.19 6.12 -0.41
C VAL A 67 6.66 6.57 -1.80
N VAL A 68 5.83 6.41 -2.82
CA VAL A 68 6.13 6.85 -4.20
C VAL A 68 6.35 8.36 -4.26
N ALA A 69 5.47 9.15 -3.61
CA ALA A 69 5.61 10.60 -3.56
C ALA A 69 6.93 11.03 -2.90
N ARG A 70 7.28 10.42 -1.75
CA ARG A 70 8.55 10.71 -1.07
C ARG A 70 9.77 10.29 -1.89
N CYS A 71 9.73 9.17 -2.59
CA CYS A 71 10.80 8.80 -3.53
C CYS A 71 11.04 9.90 -4.58
N ALA A 72 9.99 10.42 -5.18
CA ALA A 72 10.10 11.47 -6.20
C ALA A 72 10.71 12.77 -5.62
N GLU A 73 10.29 13.15 -4.41
CA GLU A 73 10.87 14.30 -3.70
C GLU A 73 12.36 14.11 -3.40
N TYR A 74 12.77 12.91 -2.94
CA TYR A 74 14.17 12.60 -2.68
C TYR A 74 15.01 12.66 -3.95
N SER A 75 14.57 12.02 -5.04
CA SER A 75 15.30 12.06 -6.32
C SER A 75 15.43 13.49 -6.86
N SER A 76 14.38 14.30 -6.77
CA SER A 76 14.44 15.71 -7.19
C SER A 76 15.41 16.54 -6.35
N ASN A 77 15.44 16.32 -5.03
CA ASN A 77 16.38 16.99 -4.14
C ASN A 77 17.83 16.59 -4.41
N ASP A 78 18.09 15.31 -4.70
CA ASP A 78 19.43 14.83 -5.05
C ASP A 78 19.92 15.46 -6.36
N GLU A 79 19.08 15.51 -7.40
CA GLU A 79 19.40 16.17 -8.67
C GLU A 79 19.67 17.68 -8.49
N ALA A 80 18.83 18.37 -7.74
CA ALA A 80 19.01 19.79 -7.45
C ALA A 80 20.29 20.06 -6.65
N SER A 81 20.61 19.19 -5.69
CA SER A 81 21.82 19.29 -4.88
C SER A 81 23.08 19.02 -5.72
N ALA A 82 23.06 18.00 -6.59
CA ALA A 82 24.14 17.70 -7.51
C ALA A 82 24.38 18.86 -8.50
N SER A 83 23.31 19.45 -9.03
CA SER A 83 23.40 20.63 -9.92
C SER A 83 24.05 21.82 -9.20
N ARG A 84 23.62 22.13 -7.98
CA ARG A 84 24.19 23.22 -7.16
C ARG A 84 25.67 23.00 -6.86
N LEU A 85 26.06 21.78 -6.51
CA LEU A 85 27.47 21.43 -6.27
C LEU A 85 28.32 21.56 -7.54
N THR A 86 27.77 21.18 -8.70
CA THR A 86 28.46 21.31 -9.99
C THR A 86 28.66 22.77 -10.37
N THR A 87 27.64 23.62 -10.18
CA THR A 87 27.76 25.07 -10.39
C THR A 87 28.80 25.69 -9.45
N LEU A 88 28.73 25.37 -8.15
CA LEU A 88 29.69 25.87 -7.17
C LEU A 88 31.14 25.46 -7.52
N ALA A 89 31.34 24.23 -8.00
CA ALA A 89 32.66 23.75 -8.39
C ALA A 89 33.19 24.42 -9.68
N ALA A 90 32.31 24.93 -10.55
CA ALA A 90 32.69 25.67 -11.75
C ALA A 90 33.00 27.16 -11.47
N ASP A 91 32.45 27.70 -10.38
CA ASP A 91 32.66 29.09 -9.95
C ASP A 91 33.93 29.27 -9.07
N LEU A 92 34.59 28.18 -8.68
CA LEU A 92 35.84 28.15 -7.89
C LEU A 92 37.07 27.95 -8.79
#